data_AF-A0A9X9QEC6-F1
#
_entry.id   AF-A0A9X9QEC6-F1
#
_cell.length_a   1.000
_cell.length_b   1.000
_cell.length_c   1.000
_cell.angle_alpha   90.00
_cell.angle_beta   90.00
_cell.angle_gamma   90.00
#
_symmetry.space_group_name_H-M   'P 1'
#
loop_
_entity.id
_entity.type
_entity.pdbx_description
1 polymer ?
#
loop_
_entity_poly.entity_id
_entity_poly.type
_entity_poly.pdbx_seq_one_letter_code
_entity_poly.pdbx_strand_id
1 'polypeptide(L)'
;MEFMALEILTASIQEMDAVVTHTYRHDLESFFYVLVWICIRCEWTEGNFPYGAFLSKWYTGTIEEIRDAKQSKIMEDRFRAKVLAKFSPKFIIIQRLVLEP
;
A
#
# COMPACT_ATOMS: atom_id res chain seq x y z
N MET A 1 10.14 -1.47 -6.21
CA MET A 1 8.86 -2.23 -6.29
C MET A 1 7.74 -1.52 -5.52
N GLU A 2 7.73 -0.19 -5.51
CA GLU A 2 6.98 0.58 -4.51
C GLU A 2 5.47 0.32 -4.54
N PHE A 3 4.91 0.22 -5.73
CA PHE A 3 3.49 0.00 -5.93
C PHE A 3 3.17 -1.38 -6.52
N MET A 4 4.09 -2.33 -6.43
CA MET A 4 3.88 -3.67 -6.98
C MET A 4 2.75 -4.41 -6.26
N ALA A 5 1.92 -5.12 -7.03
CA ALA A 5 0.82 -5.95 -6.56
C ALA A 5 1.30 -7.17 -5.75
N LEU A 6 0.49 -7.62 -4.78
CA LEU A 6 0.83 -8.72 -3.88
C LEU A 6 1.09 -10.04 -4.60
N GLU A 7 0.35 -10.35 -5.65
CA GLU A 7 0.54 -11.57 -6.43
C GLU A 7 1.90 -11.58 -7.15
N ILE A 8 2.30 -10.43 -7.72
CA ILE A 8 3.61 -10.27 -8.38
C ILE A 8 4.74 -10.41 -7.35
N LEU A 9 4.60 -9.80 -6.17
CA LEU A 9 5.55 -9.95 -5.07
C LEU A 9 5.64 -11.42 -4.59
N THR A 10 4.51 -12.11 -4.50
CA THR A 10 4.44 -13.49 -4.03
C THR A 10 5.11 -14.45 -5.00
N ALA A 11 4.85 -14.31 -6.30
CA ALA A 11 5.50 -15.12 -7.32
C ALA A 11 7.01 -14.88 -7.39
N SER A 12 7.46 -13.64 -7.13
CA SER A 12 8.89 -13.29 -7.09
C SER A 12 9.64 -14.00 -5.95
N ILE A 13 8.95 -14.34 -4.85
CA ILE A 13 9.53 -15.04 -3.69
C ILE A 13 9.60 -16.55 -3.92
N GLN A 14 8.60 -17.11 -4.59
CA GLN A 14 8.44 -18.56 -4.69
C GLN A 14 9.43 -19.23 -5.66
N GLU A 15 10.34 -18.47 -6.30
CA GLU A 15 11.22 -18.92 -7.40
C GLU A 15 10.50 -19.88 -8.38
N MET A 16 9.20 -19.69 -8.55
CA MET A 16 8.48 -20.41 -9.58
C MET A 16 8.91 -19.77 -10.88
N ASP A 17 9.40 -20.58 -11.82
CA ASP A 17 9.58 -20.22 -13.22
C ASP A 17 8.24 -19.89 -13.93
N ALA A 18 7.19 -19.63 -13.13
CA ALA A 18 5.88 -19.23 -13.55
C ALA A 18 5.89 -17.72 -13.81
N VAL A 19 5.86 -17.37 -15.09
CA VAL A 19 5.55 -16.01 -15.53
C VAL A 19 4.15 -15.65 -15.03
N VAL A 20 4.06 -14.72 -14.06
CA VAL A 20 2.77 -14.16 -13.68
C VAL A 20 2.25 -13.35 -14.86
N THR A 21 1.10 -13.75 -15.37
CA THR A 21 0.42 -12.97 -16.41
C THR A 21 -0.05 -11.67 -15.78
N HIS A 22 0.50 -10.56 -16.25
CA HIS A 22 0.07 -9.24 -15.79
C HIS A 22 -1.38 -8.98 -16.22
N THR A 23 -2.22 -8.57 -15.28
CA THR A 23 -3.65 -8.31 -15.53
C THR A 23 -4.01 -6.91 -15.06
N TYR A 24 -5.15 -6.40 -15.55
CA TYR A 24 -5.70 -5.12 -15.08
C TYR A 24 -5.92 -5.09 -13.55
N ARG A 25 -6.05 -6.24 -12.88
CA ARG A 25 -6.18 -6.28 -11.42
C ARG A 25 -4.88 -5.85 -10.74
N HIS A 26 -3.73 -6.21 -11.30
CA HIS A 26 -2.42 -5.78 -10.80
C HIS A 26 -2.24 -4.26 -10.98
N ASP A 27 -2.71 -3.73 -12.11
CA ASP A 27 -2.73 -2.28 -12.35
C ASP A 27 -3.64 -1.54 -11.35
N LEU A 28 -4.84 -2.06 -11.09
CA LEU A 28 -5.77 -1.49 -10.11
C LEU A 28 -5.22 -1.55 -8.68
N GLU A 29 -4.56 -2.65 -8.30
CA GLU A 29 -3.90 -2.74 -6.99
C GLU A 29 -2.73 -1.75 -6.89
N SER A 30 -1.94 -1.61 -7.96
CA SER A 30 -0.86 -0.62 -8.05
C SER A 30 -1.39 0.81 -7.91
N PHE A 31 -2.48 1.12 -8.62
CA PHE A 31 -3.17 2.39 -8.51
C PHE A 31 -3.71 2.64 -7.09
N PHE A 32 -4.26 1.62 -6.45
CA PHE A 32 -4.70 1.70 -5.06
C PHE A 32 -3.54 2.03 -4.11
N TYR A 33 -2.36 1.41 -4.27
CA TYR A 33 -1.18 1.76 -3.47
C TYR A 33 -0.76 3.23 -3.68
N VAL A 34 -0.80 3.73 -4.91
CA VAL A 34 -0.51 5.14 -5.22
C VAL A 34 -1.52 6.05 -4.53
N LEU A 35 -2.81 5.73 -4.60
CA LEU A 35 -3.87 6.50 -3.94
C LEU A 35 -3.64 6.58 -2.43
N VAL A 36 -3.37 5.44 -1.78
CA VAL A 36 -3.06 5.37 -0.34
C VAL A 36 -1.81 6.20 -0.01
N TRP A 37 -0.76 6.10 -0.83
CA TRP A 37 0.47 6.86 -0.66
C TRP A 37 0.20 8.36 -0.72
N ILE A 38 -0.56 8.83 -1.72
CA ILE A 38 -0.94 10.25 -1.85
C ILE A 38 -1.75 10.70 -0.63
N CYS A 39 -2.75 9.92 -0.21
CA CYS A 39 -3.60 10.28 0.92
C CYS A 39 -2.80 10.41 2.23
N ILE A 40 -1.74 9.63 2.42
CA ILE A 40 -0.89 9.69 3.62
C ILE A 40 0.18 10.78 3.50
N ARG A 41 0.74 11.00 2.31
CA ARG A 41 1.87 11.94 2.06
C ARG A 41 1.45 13.38 1.85
N CYS A 42 0.28 13.60 1.29
CA CYS A 42 -0.17 14.95 0.96
C CYS A 42 -0.26 15.77 2.26
N GLU A 43 0.17 17.04 2.20
CA GLU A 43 0.34 18.00 3.30
C GLU A 43 1.68 18.02 4.03
N TRP A 44 2.56 17.04 3.83
CA TRP A 44 3.85 17.04 4.48
C TRP A 44 4.91 17.68 3.59
N THR A 45 5.51 18.78 4.05
CA THR A 45 6.68 19.39 3.41
C THR A 45 7.89 18.46 3.54
N GLU A 46 8.87 18.61 2.65
CA GLU A 46 10.14 17.90 2.76
C GLU A 46 10.74 18.09 4.16
N GLY A 47 11.02 16.99 4.86
CA GLY A 47 11.58 16.99 6.22
C GLY A 47 10.58 16.85 7.37
N ASN A 48 9.27 16.98 7.16
CA ASN A 48 8.27 16.85 8.23
C ASN A 48 7.20 15.80 7.89
N PHE A 49 7.60 14.57 7.54
CA PHE A 49 6.65 13.49 7.24
C PHE A 49 6.65 12.42 8.35
N PRO A 50 5.71 12.47 9.32
CA PRO A 50 5.71 11.57 10.49
C PRO A 50 5.43 10.11 10.12
N TYR A 51 4.92 9.84 8.92
CA TYR A 51 4.63 8.48 8.45
C TYR A 51 5.65 7.96 7.44
N GLY A 52 6.83 8.60 7.33
CA GLY A 52 7.96 8.18 6.48
C GLY A 52 8.31 6.72 6.66
N ALA A 53 8.59 6.34 7.91
CA ALA A 53 8.93 4.98 8.28
C ALA A 53 7.77 3.98 8.12
N PHE A 54 6.52 4.45 8.06
CA PHE A 54 5.36 3.59 7.81
C PHE A 54 5.28 3.23 6.32
N LEU A 55 5.32 4.23 5.43
CA LEU A 55 5.24 3.99 4.00
C LEU A 55 6.50 3.32 3.45
N SER A 56 7.69 3.63 3.99
CA SER A 56 8.94 3.04 3.52
C SER A 56 8.93 1.51 3.56
N LYS A 57 8.23 0.91 4.53
CA LYS A 57 8.09 -0.55 4.63
C LYS A 57 7.34 -1.19 3.46
N TRP A 58 6.57 -0.41 2.69
CA TRP A 58 5.87 -0.91 1.51
C TRP A 58 6.78 -0.98 0.27
N TYR A 59 8.04 -0.53 0.39
CA TYR A 59 8.94 -0.43 -0.76
C TYR A 59 10.44 -0.54 -0.45
N THR A 60 10.80 -0.70 0.82
CA THR A 60 12.18 -0.84 1.31
C THR A 60 12.28 -2.15 2.11
N GLY A 61 13.37 -2.89 1.92
CA GLY A 61 13.57 -4.21 2.53
C GLY A 61 13.63 -5.33 1.49
N THR A 62 13.55 -6.58 1.94
CA THR A 62 13.43 -7.74 1.06
C THR A 62 12.04 -7.82 0.43
N ILE A 63 11.86 -8.66 -0.59
CA ILE A 63 10.56 -8.85 -1.26
C ILE A 63 9.53 -9.39 -0.27
N GLU A 64 9.95 -10.33 0.59
CA GLU A 64 9.15 -10.92 1.66
C GLU A 64 8.70 -9.86 2.67
N GLU A 65 9.63 -9.00 3.14
CA GLU A 65 9.30 -7.93 4.08
C GLU A 65 8.28 -6.95 3.49
N ILE A 66 8.46 -6.59 2.21
CA ILE A 66 7.55 -5.68 1.49
C ILE A 66 6.16 -6.32 1.32
N ARG A 67 6.10 -7.60 0.91
CA ARG A 67 4.84 -8.35 0.78
C ARG A 67 4.09 -8.41 2.11
N ASP A 68 4.77 -8.81 3.18
CA ASP A 68 4.15 -8.98 4.50
C ASP A 68 3.68 -7.64 5.08
N ALA A 69 4.44 -6.57 4.83
CA ALA A 69 4.05 -5.22 5.22
C ALA A 69 2.78 -4.74 4.49
N LYS A 70 2.62 -5.05 3.20
CA LYS A 70 1.41 -4.72 2.43
C LYS A 70 0.22 -5.60 2.83
N GLN A 71 0.41 -6.92 2.84
CA GLN A 71 -0.64 -7.90 3.12
C GLN A 71 -1.25 -7.70 4.51
N SER A 72 -0.43 -7.57 5.56
CA SER A 72 -0.90 -7.39 6.94
C SER A 72 -1.65 -6.07 7.20
N LYS A 73 -1.63 -5.14 6.25
CA LYS A 73 -2.22 -3.80 6.38
C LYS A 73 -3.43 -3.61 5.49
N ILE A 74 -3.54 -4.35 4.39
CA ILE A 74 -4.65 -4.25 3.42
C ILE A 74 -5.68 -5.36 3.60
N MET A 75 -5.26 -6.60 3.86
CA MET A 75 -6.15 -7.77 3.81
C MET A 75 -6.86 -8.09 5.15
N GLU A 76 -6.57 -7.33 6.21
CA GLU A 76 -7.21 -7.53 7.52
C GLU A 76 -8.06 -6.32 7.90
N ASP A 77 -8.92 -6.46 8.92
CA ASP A 77 -9.69 -5.37 9.56
C ASP A 77 -8.80 -4.20 10.08
N ARG A 78 -7.48 -4.35 9.96
CA ARG A 78 -6.47 -3.36 10.29
C ARG A 78 -6.38 -2.22 9.28
N PHE A 79 -6.93 -2.30 8.06
CA PHE A 79 -6.82 -1.20 7.10
C PHE A 79 -7.32 0.12 7.69
N ARG A 80 -8.50 0.11 8.30
CA ARG A 80 -9.07 1.28 9.00
C ARG A 80 -8.14 1.77 10.12
N ALA A 81 -7.74 0.87 11.01
CA ALA A 81 -6.97 1.23 12.21
C ALA A 81 -5.51 1.62 11.92
N LYS A 82 -4.91 1.14 10.83
CA LYS A 82 -3.46 1.28 10.58
C LYS A 82 -3.14 2.12 9.36
N VAL A 83 -3.98 2.13 8.34
CA VAL A 83 -3.77 2.87 7.09
C VAL A 83 -4.64 4.12 7.06
N LEU A 84 -5.97 3.97 7.20
CA LEU A 84 -6.92 5.08 7.09
C LEU A 84 -6.67 6.17 8.14
N ALA A 85 -6.33 5.78 9.37
CA ALA A 85 -5.99 6.70 10.46
C ALA A 85 -4.74 7.59 10.19
N LYS A 86 -3.98 7.32 9.13
CA LYS A 86 -2.80 8.12 8.72
C LYS A 86 -3.08 9.02 7.53
N PHE A 87 -4.30 8.99 6.98
CA PHE A 87 -4.67 9.86 5.88
C PHE A 87 -4.66 11.31 6.35
N SER A 88 -4.21 12.19 5.48
CA SER A 88 -4.33 13.63 5.65
C SER A 88 -5.81 14.02 5.81
N PRO A 89 -6.12 14.98 6.69
CA PRO A 89 -7.46 15.56 6.82
C PRO A 89 -8.07 16.07 5.50
N LYS A 90 -7.28 16.44 4.49
CA LYS A 90 -7.78 16.81 3.15
C LYS A 90 -8.55 15.69 2.45
N PHE A 91 -8.25 14.44 2.78
CA PHE A 91 -8.87 13.27 2.17
C PHE A 91 -10.00 12.69 3.03
N ILE A 92 -10.62 13.50 3.91
CA ILE A 92 -11.72 13.04 4.77
C ILE A 92 -12.89 12.45 3.97
N ILE A 93 -13.15 12.95 2.75
CA ILE A 93 -14.19 12.40 1.86
C ILE A 93 -13.85 10.95 1.49
N ILE A 94 -12.60 10.67 1.14
CA ILE A 94 -12.13 9.31 0.82
C ILE A 94 -12.24 8.42 2.07
N GLN A 95 -11.95 8.97 3.25
CA GLN A 95 -12.12 8.20 4.49
C GLN A 95 -13.57 7.77 4.71
N ARG A 96 -14.55 8.62 4.40
CA ARG A 96 -15.98 8.30 4.55
C ARG A 96 -16.43 7.18 3.63
N LEU A 97 -15.94 7.15 2.39
CA LEU A 97 -16.24 6.06 1.43
C LEU A 97 -15.82 4.67 1.93
N VAL A 98 -14.87 4.59 2.86
CA VAL A 98 -14.41 3.32 3.45
C VAL A 98 -15.22 2.96 4.71
N LEU A 99 -15.89 3.93 5.33
CA LEU A 99 -16.58 3.79 6.62
C LEU A 99 -18.10 3.64 6.48
N GLU A 100 -18.68 4.14 5.38
CA GLU A 100 -20.11 4.02 5.07
C GLU A 100 -20.34 2.76 4.21
N PRO A 101 -21.05 1.73 4.71
CA PRO A 101 -21.40 0.53 3.95
C PRO A 101 -22.51 0.76 2.92
#